data_AF-A0A946JSE1-F1
#
_entry.id   AF-A0A946JSE1-F1
#
_cell.length_a   1.000
_cell.length_b   1.000
_cell.length_c   1.000
_cell.angle_alpha   90.00
_cell.angle_beta   90.00
_cell.angle_gamma   90.00
#
_symmetry.space_group_name_H-M   'P 1'
#
loop_
_entity.id
_entity.type
_entity.pdbx_description
1 polymer ?
#
loop_
_entity_poly.entity_id
_entity_poly.type
_entity_poly.pdbx_seq_one_letter_code
_entity_poly.pdbx_strand_id
1 'polypeptide(L)' 'MEKKIRIVMAKPGLDGHDRGIKILARAYRDAGMEVIYLGLR' A
#
# COMPACT_ATOMS: atom_id res chain seq x y z
N MET A 1 13.30 -16.50 -11.68
CA MET A 1 12.56 -15.23 -11.50
C MET A 1 12.55 -14.92 -10.03
N GLU A 2 13.15 -13.82 -9.61
CA GLU A 2 13.13 -13.40 -8.21
C GLU A 2 11.69 -13.01 -7.83
N LYS A 3 11.15 -13.57 -6.75
CA LYS A 3 9.79 -13.23 -6.30
C LYS A 3 9.81 -11.81 -5.72
N LYS A 4 9.06 -10.90 -6.34
CA LYS A 4 8.84 -9.56 -5.79
C LYS A 4 8.14 -9.66 -4.43
N ILE A 5 8.56 -8.83 -3.50
CA ILE A 5 7.88 -8.67 -2.21
C ILE A 5 6.47 -8.13 -2.49
N ARG A 6 5.46 -8.78 -1.90
CA ARG A 6 4.04 -8.42 -2.02
C ARG A 6 3.53 -7.85 -0.71
N ILE A 7 2.87 -6.69 -0.80
CA ILE A 7 2.32 -5.98 0.36
C ILE A 7 0.82 -5.76 0.13
N VAL A 8 0.00 -6.18 1.09
CA VAL A 8 -1.42 -5.82 1.18
C VAL A 8 -1.56 -4.74 2.23
N MET A 9 -2.12 -3.59 1.84
CA MET A 9 -2.34 -2.44 2.71
C MET A 9 -3.83 -2.25 2.97
N ALA A 10 -4.17 -2.11 4.24
CA ALA A 10 -5.53 -1.87 4.73
C ALA A 10 -5.49 -0.88 5.89
N LYS A 11 -6.62 -0.19 6.11
CA LYS A 11 -6.82 0.61 7.32
C LYS A 11 -8.26 0.52 7.83
N PRO A 12 -8.49 0.76 9.13
CA PRO A 12 -9.83 0.78 9.70
C PRO A 12 -10.59 2.07 9.32
N GLY A 13 -11.62 1.94 8.49
CA GLY A 13 -12.64 2.97 8.27
C GLY A 13 -12.12 4.33 7.77
N LEU A 14 -12.95 5.38 7.93
CA LEU A 14 -12.63 6.76 7.55
C LEU A 14 -11.68 7.41 8.58
N ASP A 15 -10.60 6.73 8.95
CA ASP A 15 -9.51 7.37 9.69
C ASP A 15 -8.77 8.38 8.80
N GLY A 16 -8.12 9.38 9.38
CA GLY A 16 -7.35 10.38 8.62
C GLY A 16 -6.09 9.84 7.93
N HIS A 17 -5.83 8.52 7.95
CA HIS A 17 -4.56 7.91 7.50
C HIS A 17 -4.51 7.59 6.00
N ASP A 18 -5.54 7.94 5.23
CA ASP A 18 -5.55 7.76 3.76
C ASP A 18 -4.30 8.36 3.09
N ARG A 19 -3.88 9.53 3.58
CA ARG A 19 -2.69 10.22 3.06
C ARG A 19 -1.41 9.42 3.34
N GLY A 20 -1.27 8.90 4.56
CA GLY A 20 -0.11 8.10 4.96
C GLY A 20 0.00 6.82 4.14
N ILE A 21 -1.10 6.09 4.00
CA ILE A 21 -1.13 4.84 3.21
C ILE A 21 -0.80 5.10 1.75
N LYS A 22 -1.32 6.18 1.14
CA LYS A 22 -0.98 6.53 -0.26
C LYS A 22 0.50 6.86 -0.45
N ILE A 23 1.12 7.56 0.50
CA ILE A 23 2.56 7.87 0.46
C ILE A 23 3.39 6.59 0.55
N LEU A 24 3.08 5.72 1.51
CA LEU A 24 3.78 4.44 1.67
C LEU A 24 3.59 3.52 0.45
N ALA A 25 2.37 3.43 -0.08
CA ALA A 25 2.07 2.64 -1.27
C ALA A 25 2.87 3.12 -2.48
N ARG A 26 3.07 4.44 -2.63
CA ARG A 26 3.94 5.02 -3.66
C ARG A 26 5.39 4.59 -3.44
N ALA A 27 5.92 4.78 -2.24
CA ALA A 27 7.30 4.46 -1.91
C ALA A 27 7.64 2.97 -2.14
N TYR A 28 6.75 2.06 -1.74
CA TYR A 28 6.94 0.62 -1.95
C TYR A 28 6.92 0.23 -3.44
N ARG A 29 6.06 0.86 -4.25
CA ARG A 29 6.06 0.63 -5.71
C ARG A 29 7.33 1.16 -6.37
N ASP A 30 7.79 2.35 -5.97
CA ASP A 30 9.04 2.93 -6.46
C ASP A 30 10.25 2.04 -6.08
N ALA A 31 10.18 1.31 -4.96
CA ALA A 31 11.15 0.29 -4.55
C ALA A 31 11.01 -1.06 -5.27
N GLY A 32 10.11 -1.18 -6.25
CA GLY A 32 9.91 -2.38 -7.07
C GLY A 32 9.01 -3.46 -6.46
N MET A 33 8.33 -3.16 -5.35
CA MET A 33 7.40 -4.09 -4.70
C MET A 33 6.04 -4.11 -5.39
N GLU A 34 5.32 -5.23 -5.25
CA GLU A 34 3.94 -5.35 -5.69
C GLU A 34 3.01 -4.97 -4.52
N VAL A 35 2.22 -3.91 -4.72
CA VAL A 35 1.44 -3.29 -3.64
C VAL A 35 -0.05 -3.28 -3.98
N ILE A 36 -0.85 -3.93 -3.13
CA ILE A 36 -2.31 -4.00 -3.21
C ILE A 36 -2.88 -3.09 -2.10
N TYR A 37 -3.58 -2.02 -2.49
CA TYR A 37 -4.33 -1.19 -1.53
C TYR A 37 -5.81 -1.57 -1.60
N LEU A 38 -6.37 -2.04 -0.48
CA LEU A 38 -7.79 -2.47 -0.43
C LEU A 38 -8.78 -1.31 -0.49
N GLY A 39 -8.30 -0.06 -0.35
CA GLY A 39 -9.14 1.11 -0.34
C GLY A 39 -9.93 1.28 0.97
N LEU A 40 -10.91 2.17 0.91
CA LEU A 40 -11.96 2.32 1.90
C LEU A 40 -13.27 1.82 1.30
N ARG A 41 -14.09 1.19 2.12
CA ARG A 41 -15.46 0.81 1.75
C ARG A 41 -16.41 1.97 1.99
#